data_AF-A0A3S1K2E9-F1
#
_entry.id   AF-A0A3S1K2E9-F1
#
_cell.length_a   1.000
_cell.length_b   1.000
_cell.length_c   1.000
_cell.angle_alpha   90.00
_cell.angle_beta   90.00
_cell.angle_gamma   90.00
#
_symmetry.space_group_name_H-M   'P 1'
#
loop_
_entity.id
_entity.type
_entity.pdbx_description
1 polymer ?
#
loop_
_entity_poly.entity_id
_entity_poly.type
_entity_poly.pdbx_seq_one_letter_code
_entity_poly.pdbx_strand_id
1 'polypeptide(L)' 'LKADRPAGVLRVHAAYAEPGAPPQTAAELFEELKLTQGWLGLERIEVTPAGDLGSALANIAAS' A
#
# COMPACT_ATOMS: atom_id res chain seq x y z
N LEU A 1 0.43 3.16 -8.09
CA LEU A 1 -0.71 3.37 -7.17
C LEU A 1 -1.91 3.87 -7.97
N LYS A 2 -3.14 3.43 -7.68
CA LYS A 2 -4.37 3.87 -8.37
C LYS A 2 -5.55 4.01 -7.41
N ALA A 3 -6.28 5.13 -7.50
CA ALA A 3 -7.59 5.29 -6.86
C ALA A 3 -8.69 4.73 -7.79
N ASP A 4 -9.19 3.54 -7.49
CA ASP A 4 -10.29 2.89 -8.20
C ASP A 4 -11.63 3.26 -7.53
N ARG A 5 -12.15 4.44 -7.88
CA ARG A 5 -13.37 4.99 -7.27
C ARG A 5 -14.61 4.13 -7.48
N PRO A 6 -14.88 3.57 -8.68
CA PRO A 6 -16.02 2.67 -8.85
C PRO A 6 -16.01 1.47 -7.90
N ALA A 7 -14.82 0.97 -7.53
CA ALA A 7 -14.67 -0.16 -6.61
C ALA A 7 -14.49 0.26 -5.14
N GLY A 8 -14.30 1.55 -4.85
CA GLY A 8 -13.95 2.06 -3.52
C GLY A 8 -12.55 1.64 -3.06
N VAL A 9 -11.58 1.43 -3.97
CA VAL A 9 -10.28 0.81 -3.64
C VAL A 9 -9.09 1.71 -3.93
N LEU A 10 -8.15 1.79 -3.00
CA LEU A 10 -6.78 2.23 -3.29
C LEU A 10 -5.92 1.02 -3.69
N ARG A 11 -5.62 0.89 -4.99
CA ARG A 11 -4.86 -0.23 -5.55
C ARG A 11 -3.36 0.05 -5.53
N VAL A 12 -2.61 -0.77 -4.80
CA VAL A 12 -1.15 -0.81 -4.79
C VAL A 12 -0.70 -1.90 -5.77
N HIS A 13 -0.39 -1.53 -7.01
CA HIS A 13 0.00 -2.48 -8.05
C HIS A 13 1.41 -3.05 -7.88
N ALA A 14 2.33 -2.25 -7.36
CA ALA A 14 3.68 -2.66 -6.97
C ALA A 14 4.26 -1.58 -6.03
N ALA A 15 5.20 -1.97 -5.17
CA ALA A 15 5.94 -1.07 -4.29
C ALA A 15 7.42 -1.46 -4.26
N TYR A 16 8.29 -0.47 -4.37
CA TYR A 16 9.74 -0.65 -4.47
C TYR A 16 10.44 0.20 -3.41
N ALA A 17 11.40 -0.40 -2.72
CA ALA A 17 12.27 0.28 -1.79
C ALA A 17 13.34 1.06 -2.56
N GLU A 18 13.64 2.27 -2.08
CA GLU A 18 14.84 2.96 -2.50
C GLU A 18 16.08 2.31 -1.87
N PRO A 19 17.27 2.41 -2.51
CA PRO A 19 18.50 1.91 -1.92
C PRO A 19 18.74 2.46 -0.51
N GLY A 20 18.92 1.56 0.46
CA GLY A 20 19.12 1.94 1.87
C GLY A 20 17.84 2.20 2.65
N ALA A 21 16.65 1.90 2.09
CA ALA A 21 15.40 1.96 2.83
C ALA A 21 15.48 1.13 4.13
N PRO A 22 15.09 1.71 5.28
CA PRO A 22 15.05 1.00 6.55
C PRO A 22 14.11 -0.22 6.55
N PRO A 23 14.33 -1.22 7.42
CA PRO A 23 13.49 -2.43 7.46
C PRO A 23 12.02 -2.15 7.80
N GLN A 24 11.73 -1.05 8.51
CA GLN A 24 10.37 -0.65 8.86
C GLN A 24 9.63 0.09 7.74
N THR A 25 10.26 0.36 6.59
CA THR A 25 9.66 1.13 5.49
C THR A 25 8.32 0.57 5.03
N ALA A 26 8.12 -0.74 4.97
CA ALA A 26 6.83 -1.32 4.60
C ALA A 26 5.71 -0.96 5.60
N ALA A 27 6.01 -0.98 6.90
CA ALA A 27 5.04 -0.65 7.94
C ALA A 27 4.68 0.84 7.92
N GLU A 28 5.68 1.72 7.85
CA GLU A 28 5.46 3.17 7.76
C GLU A 28 4.70 3.54 6.47
N LEU A 29 5.09 2.96 5.33
CA LEU A 29 4.40 3.18 4.05
C LEU A 29 2.92 2.75 4.12
N PHE A 30 2.61 1.66 4.82
CA PHE A 30 1.22 1.20 4.91
C PHE A 30 0.33 2.19 5.67
N GLU A 31 0.85 2.84 6.72
CA GLU A 31 0.11 3.89 7.42
C GLU A 31 -0.11 5.12 6.55
N GLU A 32 0.87 5.52 5.73
CA GLU A 32 0.69 6.59 4.72
C GLU A 32 -0.34 6.23 3.64
N LEU A 33 -0.41 4.95 3.24
CA LEU A 33 -1.43 4.46 2.31
C LEU A 33 -2.84 4.50 2.94
N LYS A 34 -2.98 4.20 4.24
CA LYS A 34 -4.23 4.37 4.99
C LYS A 34 -4.67 5.82 5.07
N LEU A 35 -3.74 6.73 5.36
CA LEU A 35 -4.02 8.17 5.35
C LEU A 35 -4.52 8.61 3.97
N THR A 36 -3.82 8.18 2.91
CA THR A 36 -4.20 8.46 1.52
C THR A 36 -5.57 7.89 1.18
N GLN A 37 -5.86 6.64 1.57
CA GLN A 37 -7.17 6.01 1.39
C GLN A 37 -8.28 6.82 2.07
N GLY A 38 -8.05 7.24 3.32
CA GLY A 38 -9.00 8.05 4.09
C GLY A 38 -9.27 9.41 3.44
N TRP A 39 -8.23 10.13 3.02
CA TRP A 39 -8.37 11.42 2.32
C TRP A 39 -9.13 11.30 0.99
N LEU A 40 -8.95 10.19 0.29
CA LEU A 40 -9.65 9.92 -0.97
C LEU A 40 -11.07 9.39 -0.77
N GLY A 41 -11.50 9.13 0.47
CA GLY A 41 -12.81 8.56 0.77
C GLY A 41 -13.01 7.15 0.22
N LEU A 42 -11.93 6.38 0.10
CA LEU A 42 -11.98 4.99 -0.39
C LEU A 42 -12.21 4.05 0.79
N GLU A 43 -12.76 2.86 0.55
CA GLU A 43 -13.19 1.92 1.60
C GLU A 43 -12.08 0.96 2.02
N ARG A 44 -11.22 0.56 1.09
CA ARG A 44 -10.17 -0.43 1.35
C ARG A 44 -8.92 -0.22 0.50
N ILE A 45 -7.85 -0.87 0.93
CA ILE A 45 -6.58 -0.96 0.22
C ILE A 45 -6.45 -2.39 -0.31
N GLU A 46 -6.11 -2.53 -1.59
CA GLU A 46 -5.77 -3.83 -2.18
C GLU A 46 -4.32 -3.80 -2.67
N VAL A 47 -3.51 -4.73 -2.19
CA VAL A 47 -2.08 -4.82 -2.50
C VAL A 47 -1.81 -6.02 -3.39
N THR A 48 -1.17 -5.76 -4.53
CA THR A 48 -0.55 -6.81 -5.34
C THR A 48 0.87 -7.07 -4.81
N PRO A 49 1.27 -8.32 -4.52
CA PRO A 49 2.60 -8.63 -4.00
C PRO A 49 3.68 -8.55 -5.11
N ALA A 50 3.91 -7.34 -5.61
CA ALA A 50 4.88 -7.03 -6.65
C ALA A 50 5.83 -5.90 -6.23
N GLY A 51 7.09 -6.01 -6.65
CA GLY A 51 8.20 -5.23 -6.09
C GLY A 51 8.69 -5.80 -4.76
N ASP A 52 9.83 -5.29 -4.28
CA ASP A 52 10.50 -5.82 -3.07
C ASP A 52 9.76 -5.50 -1.76
N LEU A 53 8.93 -4.46 -1.74
CA LEU A 53 8.04 -4.15 -0.61
C LEU A 53 6.66 -4.81 -0.73
N GLY A 54 6.32 -5.34 -1.91
CA GLY A 54 4.96 -5.80 -2.23
C GLY A 54 4.45 -6.90 -1.29
N SER A 55 5.25 -7.94 -1.05
CA SER A 55 4.85 -9.04 -0.15
C SER A 55 4.71 -8.59 1.30
N ALA A 56 5.59 -7.71 1.77
CA ALA A 56 5.50 -7.17 3.13
C ALA A 56 4.22 -6.34 3.32
N LEU A 57 3.90 -5.47 2.36
CA LEU A 57 2.65 -4.70 2.36
C LEU A 57 1.41 -5.58 2.28
N ALA A 58 1.43 -6.64 1.46
CA ALA A 58 0.31 -7.58 1.36
C ALA A 58 0.06 -8.31 2.70
N ASN A 59 1.12 -8.69 3.41
CA ASN A 59 1.01 -9.31 4.73
C ASN A 59 0.41 -8.35 5.76
N ILE A 60 0.88 -7.09 5.79
CA ILE A 60 0.33 -6.06 6.68
C ILE A 60 -1.16 -5.82 6.38
N ALA A 61 -1.54 -5.75 5.10
CA ALA A 61 -2.93 -5.53 4.68
C ALA A 61 -3.88 -6.69 5.05
N ALA A 62 -3.34 -7.89 5.22
CA ALA A 62 -4.11 -9.10 5.59
C ALA A 62 -4.16 -9.34 7.12
N SER A 63 -3.47 -8.52 7.92
CA SER A 63 -3.42 -8.59 9.38
C SER A 63 -4.59 -7.84 10.04
#